data_AF-A0A661QSE0-F1
#
_entry.id   AF-A0A661QSE0-F1
#
_cell.length_a   1.000
_cell.length_b   1.000
_cell.length_c   1.000
_cell.angle_alpha   90.00
_cell.angle_beta   90.00
_cell.angle_gamma   90.00
#
_symmetry.space_group_name_H-M   'P 1'
#
loop_
_entity.id
_entity.type
_entity.pdbx_description
1 polymer ?
#
loop_
_entity_poly.entity_id
_entity_poly.type
_entity_poly.pdbx_seq_one_letter_code
_entity_poly.pdbx_strand_id
1 'polypeptide(L)'
;MAVECSLYGATAETHDRITGGSGSFDTTLRNLRWMKEAGIHVVVKTVVMTMNVKELGLIRDLTTDLGVTFQPTFRIFTPADPQRFVSHLRVSSEDIQNSVLEKSYDPPLTDGE
;
A
#
# COMPACT_ATOMS: atom_id res chain seq x y z
N MET A 1 17.46 -10.90 -4.72
CA MET A 1 16.16 -11.60 -4.73
C MET A 1 15.33 -11.04 -3.58
N ALA A 2 14.06 -10.69 -3.81
CA ALA A 2 13.21 -10.06 -2.80
C ALA A 2 11.96 -10.91 -2.56
N VAL A 3 11.42 -10.90 -1.34
CA VAL A 3 10.07 -11.39 -1.07
C VAL A 3 9.11 -10.22 -1.27
N GLU A 4 8.07 -10.44 -2.06
CA GLU A 4 7.01 -9.44 -2.27
C GLU A 4 5.79 -9.80 -1.45
N CYS A 5 5.28 -8.83 -0.69
CA CYS A 5 4.12 -9.02 0.17
C CYS A 5 3.08 -7.93 -0.12
N SER A 6 1.81 -8.32 -0.22
CA SER A 6 0.73 -7.35 -0.41
C SER A 6 0.28 -6.76 0.92
N LEU A 7 0.09 -5.43 0.96
CA LEU A 7 -0.53 -4.72 2.07
C LEU A 7 -1.58 -3.77 1.50
N TYR A 8 -2.86 -4.00 1.80
CA TYR A 8 -3.98 -3.27 1.21
C TYR A 8 -4.56 -2.13 2.06
N GLY A 9 -4.15 -1.99 3.31
CA GLY A 9 -4.62 -0.95 4.23
C GLY A 9 -3.59 -0.69 5.33
N ALA A 10 -3.66 0.48 5.95
CA ALA A 10 -2.97 0.83 7.18
C ALA A 10 -3.76 0.42 8.44
N THR A 11 -4.99 -0.09 8.26
CA THR A 11 -5.86 -0.61 9.32
C THR A 11 -6.31 -2.03 9.03
N ALA A 12 -6.65 -2.78 10.08
CA ALA A 12 -7.26 -4.11 9.95
C ALA A 12 -8.61 -4.04 9.21
N GLU A 13 -9.40 -3.00 9.46
CA GLU A 13 -10.68 -2.79 8.76
C GLU A 13 -10.51 -2.77 7.25
N THR A 14 -9.63 -1.91 6.73
CA THR A 14 -9.42 -1.77 5.28
C THR A 14 -8.73 -2.99 4.69
N HIS A 15 -7.68 -3.47 5.34
CA HIS A 15 -6.89 -4.60 4.84
C HIS A 15 -7.69 -5.91 4.83
N ASP A 16 -8.32 -6.27 5.95
CA ASP A 16 -9.07 -7.53 6.06
C ASP A 16 -10.31 -7.50 5.18
N ARG A 17 -10.94 -6.34 5.00
CA ARG A 17 -12.06 -6.19 4.04
C ARG A 17 -11.64 -6.47 2.61
N ILE A 18 -10.44 -6.07 2.20
CA ILE A 18 -9.94 -6.30 0.84
C ILE A 18 -9.46 -7.75 0.66
N THR A 19 -8.78 -8.33 1.65
CA THR A 19 -8.30 -9.72 1.57
C THR A 19 -9.39 -10.76 1.83
N GLY A 20 -10.48 -10.36 2.49
CA GLY A 20 -11.55 -11.26 2.93
C GLY A 20 -11.18 -12.12 4.14
N GLY A 21 -10.02 -11.89 4.77
CA GLY A 21 -9.52 -12.68 5.90
C GLY A 21 -9.41 -11.86 7.18
N SER A 22 -10.20 -12.17 8.20
CA SER A 22 -10.07 -11.56 9.52
C SER A 22 -8.70 -11.87 10.16
N GLY A 23 -8.04 -10.85 10.69
CA GLY A 23 -6.69 -10.93 11.26
C GLY A 23 -5.57 -10.97 10.22
N SER A 24 -5.88 -10.77 8.94
CA SER A 24 -4.89 -10.80 7.86
C SER A 24 -3.90 -9.64 7.96
N PHE A 25 -4.35 -8.47 8.41
CA PHE A 25 -3.52 -7.29 8.63
C PHE A 25 -2.43 -7.56 9.67
N ASP A 26 -2.82 -7.97 10.87
CA ASP A 26 -1.90 -8.24 11.96
C ASP A 26 -0.92 -9.36 11.61
N THR A 27 -1.42 -10.40 10.93
CA THR A 27 -0.58 -11.49 10.42
C THR A 27 0.45 -10.99 9.42
N THR A 28 0.04 -10.11 8.50
CA THR A 28 0.92 -9.50 7.49
C THR A 28 2.01 -8.66 8.16
N LEU A 29 1.65 -7.76 9.08
CA LEU A 29 2.64 -6.93 9.78
C LEU A 29 3.61 -7.76 10.63
N ARG A 30 3.12 -8.78 11.33
CA ARG A 30 3.98 -9.71 12.10
C ARG A 30 4.98 -10.42 11.18
N ASN A 31 4.53 -10.93 10.05
CA ASN A 31 5.40 -11.62 9.10
C ASN A 31 6.43 -10.66 8.46
N LEU A 32 6.04 -9.42 8.15
CA LEU A 32 6.96 -8.38 7.66
C LEU A 32 8.09 -8.11 8.66
N ARG A 33 7.77 -7.98 9.95
CA ARG A 33 8.77 -7.81 11.02
C ARG A 33 9.71 -9.00 11.11
N TRP A 34 9.17 -10.22 11.13
CA TRP A 34 9.99 -11.44 11.20
C TRP A 34 10.94 -11.58 10.00
N MET A 35 10.46 -11.29 8.79
CA MET A 35 11.32 -11.31 7.60
C MET A 35 12.42 -10.26 7.70
N LYS A 36 12.10 -9.06 8.19
CA LYS A 36 13.08 -7.99 8.38
C LYS A 36 14.14 -8.36 9.41
N GLU A 37 13.74 -8.92 10.55
CA GLU A 37 14.62 -9.42 11.61
C GLU A 37 15.53 -10.55 11.10
N ALA A 38 15.02 -11.41 10.23
CA ALA A 38 15.79 -12.48 9.57
C ALA A 38 16.73 -11.98 8.45
N GLY A 39 16.80 -10.67 8.19
CA GLY A 39 17.64 -10.09 7.14
C GLY A 39 17.13 -10.33 5.72
N ILE A 40 15.87 -10.76 5.56
CA ILE A 40 15.25 -10.97 4.24
C ILE A 40 14.90 -9.60 3.65
N HIS A 41 15.28 -9.40 2.39
CA HIS A 41 14.87 -8.21 1.65
C HIS A 41 13.41 -8.34 1.22
N VAL A 42 12.57 -7.40 1.69
CA VAL A 42 11.12 -7.41 1.46
C VAL A 42 10.68 -6.14 0.75
N VAL A 43 9.78 -6.30 -0.22
CA VAL A 43 9.06 -5.22 -0.88
C VAL A 43 7.57 -5.37 -0.60
N VAL A 44 6.96 -4.31 -0.08
CA VAL A 44 5.52 -4.22 0.12
C VAL A 44 4.89 -3.63 -1.13
N LYS A 45 3.89 -4.34 -1.68
CA LYS A 45 3.12 -3.91 -2.84
C LYS A 45 1.67 -3.61 -2.46
N THR A 46 1.12 -2.56 -3.06
CA THR A 46 -0.29 -2.19 -2.88
C THR A 46 -0.88 -1.90 -4.24
N VAL A 47 -1.95 -2.61 -4.58
CA VAL A 47 -2.86 -2.12 -5.63
C VAL A 47 -3.75 -1.08 -4.98
N VAL A 48 -3.61 0.16 -5.43
CA VAL A 48 -4.39 1.29 -4.92
C VAL A 48 -5.77 1.26 -5.58
N MET A 49 -6.79 1.28 -4.75
CA MET A 49 -8.20 1.14 -5.09
C MET A 49 -9.01 2.25 -4.41
N THR A 50 -10.23 2.47 -4.87
CA THR A 50 -11.19 3.38 -4.23
C THR A 50 -11.37 3.12 -2.73
N MET A 51 -11.18 1.87 -2.30
CA MET A 51 -11.31 1.44 -0.90
C MET A 51 -10.13 1.83 0.00
N ASN A 52 -8.93 2.02 -0.55
CA ASN A 52 -7.71 2.22 0.26
C ASN A 52 -6.88 3.45 -0.13
N VAL A 53 -7.26 4.20 -1.17
CA VAL A 53 -6.52 5.38 -1.65
C VAL A 53 -6.31 6.41 -0.53
N LYS A 54 -7.29 6.59 0.35
CA LYS A 54 -7.22 7.52 1.48
C LYS A 54 -6.21 7.08 2.55
N GLU A 55 -5.85 5.80 2.59
CA GLU A 55 -4.85 5.26 3.51
C GLU A 55 -3.47 5.15 2.86
N LEU A 56 -3.30 5.47 1.57
CA LEU A 56 -2.02 5.33 0.87
C LEU A 56 -0.88 6.06 1.59
N GLY A 57 -1.19 7.25 2.13
CA GLY A 57 -0.27 8.03 2.94
C GLY A 57 0.23 7.29 4.18
N LEU A 58 -0.69 6.63 4.89
CA LEU A 58 -0.45 5.90 6.13
C LEU A 58 0.24 4.55 5.88
N ILE A 59 -0.10 3.87 4.79
CA ILE A 59 0.59 2.64 4.36
C ILE A 59 2.07 2.94 4.12
N ARG A 60 2.37 4.05 3.43
CA ARG A 60 3.75 4.49 3.20
C ARG A 60 4.50 4.71 4.51
N ASP A 61 3.89 5.38 5.49
CA ASP A 61 4.51 5.60 6.80
C ASP A 61 4.77 4.29 7.53
N LEU A 62 3.77 3.42 7.59
CA LEU A 62 3.88 2.10 8.20
C LEU A 62 5.01 1.27 7.58
N THR A 63 5.15 1.28 6.25
CA THR A 63 6.26 0.59 5.58
C THR A 63 7.61 1.24 5.81
N THR A 64 7.65 2.56 5.99
CA THR A 64 8.87 3.33 6.28
C THR A 64 9.36 3.00 7.69
N ASP A 65 8.45 2.99 8.66
CA ASP A 65 8.72 2.61 10.06
C ASP A 65 9.20 1.15 10.17
N LEU A 66 8.69 0.27 9.32
CA LEU A 66 9.14 -1.13 9.22
C LEU A 66 10.48 -1.29 8.51
N GLY A 67 11.01 -0.24 7.86
CA GLY A 67 12.25 -0.29 7.09
C GLY A 67 12.16 -1.22 5.86
N VAL A 68 10.98 -1.29 5.22
CA VAL A 68 10.73 -2.09 4.01
C VAL A 68 10.43 -1.18 2.82
N THR A 69 10.81 -1.62 1.62
CA THR A 69 10.53 -0.86 0.40
C THR A 69 9.04 -0.89 0.08
N PHE A 70 8.46 0.27 -0.26
CA PHE A 70 7.06 0.40 -0.62
C PHE A 70 6.88 0.68 -2.12
N GLN A 71 6.03 -0.10 -2.79
CA GLN A 71 5.77 0.02 -4.22
C GLN A 71 4.25 -0.05 -4.51
N PRO A 72 3.56 1.11 -4.55
CA PRO A 72 2.15 1.16 -4.95
C PRO A 72 1.97 1.09 -6.47
N THR A 73 0.79 0.65 -6.90
CA THR A 73 0.35 0.72 -8.30
C THR A 73 -1.14 1.04 -8.40
N PHE A 74 -1.52 1.87 -9.37
CA PHE A 74 -2.91 2.20 -9.67
C PHE A 74 -3.49 1.33 -10.81
N ARG A 75 -2.72 0.35 -11.31
CA ARG A 75 -3.12 -0.46 -12.45
C ARG A 75 -4.08 -1.57 -12.02
N ILE A 76 -5.33 -1.46 -12.47
CA ILE A 76 -6.35 -2.51 -12.35
C ILE A 76 -6.80 -2.89 -13.77
N PHE A 77 -6.43 -4.09 -14.20
CA PHE A 77 -6.78 -4.61 -15.52
C PHE A 77 -8.24 -5.06 -15.57
N THR A 78 -8.85 -4.90 -16.75
CA THR A 78 -10.18 -5.47 -16.99
C THR A 78 -10.07 -6.99 -17.01
N PRO A 79 -10.96 -7.74 -16.32
CA PRO A 79 -10.98 -9.19 -16.38
C PRO A 79 -11.22 -9.69 -17.81
N ALA A 80 -10.75 -10.91 -18.10
CA ALA A 80 -11.08 -11.58 -19.36
C ALA A 80 -12.58 -11.91 -19.45
N ASP A 81 -13.23 -12.14 -18.30
CA ASP A 81 -14.67 -12.36 -18.20
C ASP A 81 -15.42 -11.01 -18.26
N PRO A 82 -16.19 -10.73 -19.34
CA PRO A 82 -16.88 -9.47 -19.50
C PRO A 82 -18.04 -9.26 -18.51
N GLN A 83 -18.49 -10.31 -17.81
CA GLN A 83 -19.51 -10.18 -16.76
C GLN A 83 -18.93 -9.69 -15.43
N ARG A 84 -17.59 -9.69 -15.27
CA ARG A 84 -16.93 -9.17 -14.07
C ARG A 84 -16.54 -7.71 -14.25
N PHE A 85 -17.23 -6.84 -13.52
CA PHE A 85 -16.98 -5.40 -13.54
C PHE A 85 -16.10 -4.96 -12.38
N VAL A 86 -14.88 -4.50 -12.68
CA VAL A 86 -13.90 -4.01 -11.67
C VAL A 86 -13.61 -2.52 -11.78
N SER A 87 -14.30 -1.80 -12.69
CA SER A 87 -14.10 -0.36 -12.92
C SER A 87 -14.34 0.47 -11.65
N HIS A 88 -15.25 0.05 -10.78
CA HIS A 88 -15.55 0.70 -9.50
C HIS A 88 -14.39 0.64 -8.48
N LEU A 89 -13.40 -0.23 -8.70
CA LEU A 89 -12.20 -0.28 -7.87
C LEU A 89 -11.14 0.73 -8.33
N ARG A 90 -11.22 1.25 -9.56
CA ARG A 90 -10.25 2.20 -10.10
C ARG A 90 -10.42 3.56 -9.45
N VAL A 91 -9.31 4.10 -8.96
CA VAL A 91 -9.23 5.45 -8.40
C VAL A 91 -9.39 6.49 -9.51
N SER A 92 -10.12 7.57 -9.24
CA SER A 92 -10.25 8.70 -10.17
C SER A 92 -8.93 9.46 -10.33
N SER A 93 -8.71 10.14 -11.45
CA SER A 93 -7.49 10.95 -11.64
C SER A 93 -7.34 12.05 -10.57
N GLU A 94 -8.46 12.61 -10.10
CA GLU A 94 -8.52 13.62 -9.05
C GLU A 94 -8.07 13.04 -7.71
N ASP A 95 -8.59 11.87 -7.32
CA ASP A 95 -8.18 11.21 -6.07
C ASP A 95 -6.71 10.78 -6.11
N ILE A 96 -6.19 10.37 -7.28
CA ILE A 96 -4.76 10.10 -7.45
C ILE A 96 -3.96 11.37 -7.17
N GLN A 97 -4.33 12.51 -7.78
CA GLN A 97 -3.66 13.78 -7.55
C GLN A 97 -3.69 14.16 -6.07
N ASN A 98 -4.84 14.09 -5.43
CA ASN A 98 -4.98 14.41 -4.00
C ASN A 98 -4.09 13.52 -3.13
N SER A 99 -4.06 12.20 -3.40
CA SER A 99 -3.23 11.24 -2.65
C SER A 99 -1.72 11.44 -2.81
N VAL A 100 -1.29 12.01 -3.93
CA VAL A 100 0.12 12.36 -4.19
C VAL A 100 0.45 13.70 -3.54
N LEU A 101 -0.44 14.69 -3.67
CA LEU A 101 -0.24 16.04 -3.15
C LEU A 101 -0.24 16.11 -1.61
N GLU A 102 -0.97 15.22 -0.93
CA GLU A 102 -0.97 15.12 0.54
C GLU A 102 0.43 14.95 1.16
N LYS A 103 1.47 14.60 0.38
CA LYS A 103 2.88 14.61 0.84
C LYS A 103 3.90 15.21 -0.13
N SER A 104 3.52 16.08 -1.07
CA SER A 104 4.50 16.80 -1.92
C SER A 104 5.17 18.01 -1.22
N TYR A 105 4.99 18.20 0.09
CA TYR A 105 5.80 19.14 0.86
C TYR A 105 6.95 18.38 1.55
N ASP A 106 8.06 18.27 0.83
CA ASP A 106 9.37 17.99 1.42
C ASP A 106 10.04 19.36 1.59
N PRO A 107 10.16 19.92 2.81
CA PRO A 107 10.89 21.17 2.98
C PRO A 107 12.32 20.97 2.46
N PRO A 108 12.92 21.95 1.76
CA PRO A 108 14.29 21.83 1.33
C PRO A 108 15.16 21.49 2.54
N LEU A 109 16.00 20.47 2.41
CA LEU A 109 17.07 20.20 3.35
C LEU A 109 17.84 21.52 3.50
N THR A 110 17.67 22.19 4.64
CA THR A 110 18.54 23.29 5.02
C THR A 110 19.90 22.67 5.23
N ASP A 111 20.79 22.88 4.27
CA ASP A 111 22.21 22.62 4.46
C ASP A 111 22.64 23.37 5.72
N GLY A 112 23.03 22.61 6.74
CA GLY A 112 23.58 23.17 7.96
C GLY A 112 24.94 23.77 7.66
N GLU A 113 25.06 25.08 7.86
CA GLU A 113 26.33 25.75 8.22
C GLU A 113 26.58 25.62 9.73
#